data_AF-A0A2E0YRW4-F1
#
_entry.id   AF-A0A2E0YRW4-F1
#
_cell.length_a   1.000
_cell.length_b   1.000
_cell.length_c   1.000
_cell.angle_alpha   90.00
_cell.angle_beta   90.00
_cell.angle_gamma   90.00
#
_symmetry.space_group_name_H-M   'P 1'
#
loop_
_entity.id
_entity.type
_entity.pdbx_description
1 polymer ?
#
loop_
_entity_poly.entity_id
_entity_poly.type
_entity_poly.pdbx_seq_one_letter_code
_entity_poly.pdbx_strand_id
1 'polypeptide(L)'
;MNEIYGYIIYYGTMLLQVVLVILVIKFIFSSLFKNYHSNWYTLIDDFNFSSQEFYELLKVELEATGMKRVRIKKVALKEGNAFSSKRTYLRASWKEYQYDICAAPFAKGFFISWWLLYKNSLGQLLVSKIPFVGGWLARKLFPVTYYKIDTASMFMSYAHAAVLKVVDNITNKQGIRSLSETERKPILNDVFRR
;
A
#
# COMPACT_ATOMS: atom_id res chain seq x y z
N MET A 1 13.54 42.75 -40.14
CA MET A 1 12.54 41.70 -39.89
C MET A 1 13.18 40.35 -39.55
N ASN A 2 14.18 39.88 -40.29
CA ASN A 2 14.81 38.56 -40.08
C ASN A 2 15.51 38.35 -38.72
N GLU A 3 16.12 39.39 -38.14
CA GLU A 3 16.83 39.25 -36.85
C GLU A 3 15.87 39.04 -35.67
N ILE A 4 14.72 39.74 -35.67
CA ILE A 4 13.70 39.59 -34.62
C ILE A 4 13.11 38.18 -34.67
N TYR A 5 12.82 37.66 -35.86
CA TYR A 5 12.38 36.27 -36.02
C TYR A 5 13.44 35.26 -35.57
N GLY A 6 14.72 35.50 -35.86
CA GLY A 6 15.82 34.65 -35.38
C GLY A 6 15.91 34.60 -33.86
N TYR A 7 15.79 35.74 -33.19
CA TYR A 7 15.77 35.82 -31.72
C TYR A 7 14.55 35.11 -31.12
N ILE A 8 13.38 35.27 -31.71
CA ILE A 8 12.14 34.59 -31.24
C ILE A 8 12.28 33.08 -31.37
N ILE A 9 12.83 32.58 -32.49
CA ILE A 9 13.03 31.13 -32.70
C ILE A 9 14.10 30.59 -31.73
N TYR A 10 15.21 31.30 -31.53
CA TYR A 10 16.28 30.86 -30.63
C TYR A 10 15.82 30.79 -29.16
N TYR A 11 15.21 31.86 -28.63
CA TYR A 11 14.70 31.86 -27.26
C TYR A 11 13.48 30.95 -27.10
N GLY A 12 12.63 30.84 -28.12
CA GLY A 12 11.48 29.94 -28.14
C GLY A 12 11.89 28.47 -28.07
N THR A 13 12.91 28.06 -28.83
CA THR A 13 13.44 26.69 -28.79
C THR A 13 14.14 26.37 -27.46
N MET A 14 14.91 27.30 -26.89
CA MET A 14 15.50 27.15 -25.56
C MET A 14 14.43 26.98 -24.47
N LEU A 15 13.38 27.81 -24.50
CA LEU A 15 12.27 27.72 -23.55
C LEU A 15 11.54 26.37 -23.69
N LEU A 16 11.30 25.92 -24.92
CA LEU A 16 10.66 24.64 -25.20
C LEU A 16 11.50 23.45 -24.71
N GLN A 17 12.83 23.50 -24.85
CA GLN A 17 13.75 22.51 -24.29
C GLN A 17 13.70 22.47 -22.75
N VAL A 18 13.69 23.63 -22.09
CA VAL A 18 13.59 23.73 -20.62
C VAL A 18 12.25 23.16 -20.13
N VAL A 19 11.15 23.50 -20.79
CA VAL A 19 9.82 22.95 -20.47
C VAL A 19 9.80 21.45 -20.66
N LEU A 20 10.39 20.93 -21.74
CA LEU A 20 10.49 19.49 -22.00
C LEU A 20 11.30 18.78 -20.91
N VAL A 21 12.43 19.35 -20.48
CA VAL A 21 13.23 18.83 -19.36
C VAL A 21 12.43 18.83 -18.06
N ILE A 22 11.71 19.91 -17.74
CA ILE A 22 10.86 19.98 -16.54
C ILE A 22 9.74 18.94 -16.60
N LEU A 23 9.11 18.73 -17.76
CA LEU A 23 8.09 17.71 -17.94
C LEU A 23 8.65 16.30 -17.78
N VAL A 24 9.85 16.04 -18.31
CA VAL A 24 10.55 14.76 -18.14
C VAL A 24 10.93 14.54 -16.67
N ILE A 25 11.45 15.57 -15.98
CA ILE A 25 11.72 15.54 -14.54
C ILE A 25 10.43 15.26 -13.76
N LYS A 26 9.36 16.01 -14.03
CA LYS A 26 8.07 15.81 -13.36
C LYS A 26 7.53 14.41 -13.62
N PHE A 27 7.62 13.89 -14.84
CA PHE A 27 7.23 12.53 -15.20
C PHE A 27 8.07 11.48 -14.45
N ILE A 28 9.39 11.68 -14.36
CA ILE A 28 10.28 10.86 -13.54
C ILE A 28 9.83 10.92 -12.08
N PHE A 29 9.43 12.07 -11.53
CA PHE A 29 9.09 12.20 -10.11
C PHE A 29 7.61 11.93 -9.76
N SER A 30 6.69 11.82 -10.72
CA SER A 30 5.25 11.93 -10.46
C SER A 30 4.53 10.65 -10.02
N SER A 31 5.14 9.46 -10.05
CA SER A 31 4.46 8.27 -9.51
C SER A 31 5.40 7.26 -8.86
N LEU A 32 5.12 6.97 -7.59
CA LEU A 32 5.57 5.74 -6.94
C LEU A 32 4.56 4.66 -7.32
N PHE A 33 4.99 3.71 -8.15
CA PHE A 33 4.21 2.48 -8.37
C PHE A 33 4.04 1.77 -7.02
N LYS A 34 2.84 1.82 -6.45
CA LYS A 34 2.46 0.99 -5.30
C LYS A 34 1.79 -0.25 -5.87
N ASN A 35 2.55 -1.32 -6.00
CA ASN A 35 1.99 -2.62 -6.34
C ASN A 35 1.48 -3.28 -5.05
N TYR A 36 0.21 -3.66 -5.05
CA TYR A 36 -0.38 -4.43 -3.95
C TYR A 36 -0.42 -5.91 -4.32
N HIS A 37 -0.06 -6.76 -3.36
CA HIS A 37 -0.02 -8.21 -3.52
C HIS A 37 -1.41 -8.82 -3.35
N SER A 38 -2.09 -8.46 -2.26
CA SER A 38 -3.36 -9.06 -1.87
C SER A 38 -4.08 -8.09 -0.95
N ASN A 39 -5.39 -8.28 -0.83
CA ASN A 39 -6.21 -7.52 0.08
C ASN A 39 -7.30 -8.41 0.68
N TRP A 40 -7.99 -7.83 1.65
CA TRP A 40 -9.19 -8.42 2.22
C TRP A 40 -10.01 -7.32 2.85
N TYR A 41 -11.31 -7.54 2.91
CA TYR A 41 -12.21 -6.70 3.67
C TYR A 41 -13.41 -7.51 4.16
N THR A 42 -14.02 -7.03 5.23
CA THR A 42 -15.30 -7.51 5.72
C THR A 42 -16.05 -6.36 6.38
N LEU A 43 -17.38 -6.45 6.37
CA LEU A 43 -18.27 -5.59 7.13
C LEU A 43 -19.00 -6.48 8.13
N ILE A 44 -18.83 -6.16 9.42
CA ILE A 44 -19.56 -6.84 10.49
C ILE A 44 -20.79 -5.98 10.79
N ASP A 45 -21.97 -6.51 10.47
CA ASP A 45 -23.24 -5.84 10.66
C ASP A 45 -23.58 -5.68 12.15
N ASP A 46 -24.30 -4.60 12.48
CA ASP A 46 -24.75 -4.28 13.84
C ASP A 46 -23.64 -4.30 14.92
N PHE A 47 -22.42 -4.00 14.50
CA PHE A 47 -21.24 -3.93 15.37
C PHE A 47 -20.74 -2.48 15.44
N ASN A 48 -20.74 -1.91 16.64
CA ASN A 48 -20.15 -0.60 16.89
C ASN A 48 -18.94 -0.77 17.81
N PHE A 49 -17.75 -0.54 17.27
CA PHE A 49 -16.49 -0.69 18.00
C PHE A 49 -15.55 0.49 17.74
N SER A 50 -14.66 0.76 18.69
CA SER A 50 -13.67 1.82 18.53
C SER A 50 -12.52 1.36 17.63
N SER A 51 -12.25 2.11 16.55
CA SER A 51 -11.06 1.90 15.70
C SER A 51 -9.77 1.95 16.50
N GLN A 52 -9.69 2.86 17.50
CA GLN A 52 -8.51 3.04 18.33
C GLN A 52 -8.22 1.81 19.17
N GLU A 53 -9.26 1.28 19.81
CA GLU A 53 -9.21 0.08 20.64
C GLU A 53 -8.87 -1.15 19.79
N PHE A 54 -9.48 -1.28 18.61
CA PHE A 54 -9.13 -2.33 17.67
C PHE A 54 -7.64 -2.32 17.30
N TYR A 55 -7.09 -1.14 17.03
CA TYR A 55 -5.66 -1.01 16.70
C TYR A 55 -4.74 -1.33 17.86
N GLU A 56 -5.16 -1.11 19.10
CA GLU A 56 -4.38 -1.45 20.30
C GLU A 56 -4.37 -2.96 20.52
N LEU A 57 -5.53 -3.61 20.44
CA LEU A 57 -5.65 -5.07 20.51
C LEU A 57 -4.84 -5.75 19.40
N LEU A 58 -4.95 -5.24 18.17
CA LEU A 58 -4.22 -5.79 17.03
C LEU A 58 -2.70 -5.56 17.15
N LYS A 59 -2.27 -4.42 17.68
CA LYS A 59 -0.84 -4.20 17.95
C LYS A 59 -0.31 -5.25 18.92
N VAL A 60 -1.01 -5.49 20.03
CA VAL A 60 -0.61 -6.50 21.02
C VAL A 60 -0.55 -7.89 20.39
N GLU A 61 -1.56 -8.26 19.61
CA GLU A 61 -1.60 -9.57 18.95
C GLU A 61 -0.47 -9.74 17.92
N LEU A 62 -0.15 -8.69 17.15
CA LEU A 62 0.95 -8.66 16.17
C LEU A 62 2.36 -8.63 16.79
N GLU A 63 2.48 -8.25 18.07
CA GLU A 63 3.73 -8.27 18.82
C GLU A 63 3.93 -9.62 19.55
N ALA A 64 2.86 -10.19 20.10
CA ALA A 64 2.86 -11.48 20.81
C ALA A 64 3.27 -12.67 19.93
N THR A 65 3.19 -12.45 18.64
CA THR A 65 3.22 -13.47 17.63
C THR A 65 4.65 -14.04 17.42
N GLY A 66 5.70 -13.30 17.79
CA GLY A 66 7.10 -13.78 17.80
C GLY A 66 7.92 -13.47 16.54
N MET A 67 7.35 -12.73 15.56
CA MET A 67 8.12 -12.24 14.40
C MET A 67 9.20 -11.24 14.83
N LYS A 68 10.46 -11.60 14.61
CA LYS A 68 11.59 -10.68 14.84
C LYS A 68 11.54 -9.51 13.84
N ARG A 69 11.73 -8.28 14.35
CA ARG A 69 11.90 -7.02 13.57
C ARG A 69 10.64 -6.51 12.84
N VAL A 70 9.44 -6.83 13.32
CA VAL A 70 8.21 -6.16 12.84
C VAL A 70 8.16 -4.76 13.40
N ARG A 71 7.82 -3.78 12.55
CA ARG A 71 7.58 -2.40 12.97
C ARG A 71 6.11 -2.07 12.82
N ILE A 72 5.46 -1.72 13.92
CA ILE A 72 4.04 -1.36 13.94
C ILE A 72 3.91 0.13 14.22
N LYS A 73 3.11 0.83 13.41
CA LYS A 73 2.82 2.26 13.63
C LYS A 73 1.44 2.64 13.11
N LYS A 74 0.80 3.61 13.76
CA LYS A 74 -0.40 4.26 13.22
C LYS A 74 0.04 5.26 12.13
N VAL A 75 -0.60 5.23 10.96
CA VAL A 75 -0.31 6.14 9.83
C VAL A 75 -1.60 6.76 9.32
N ALA A 76 -1.58 8.06 9.04
CA ALA A 76 -2.69 8.77 8.42
C ALA A 76 -2.42 8.88 6.90
N LEU A 77 -3.21 8.18 6.09
CA LEU A 77 -3.11 8.20 4.63
C LEU A 77 -4.17 9.12 4.06
N LYS A 78 -3.77 9.99 3.12
CA LYS A 78 -4.69 10.85 2.36
C LYS A 78 -5.47 10.01 1.36
N GLU A 79 -6.77 10.27 1.21
CA GLU A 79 -7.61 9.59 0.22
C GLU A 79 -7.22 9.95 -1.22
N GLY A 80 -6.70 11.16 -1.43
CA GLY A 80 -6.23 11.62 -2.73
C GLY A 80 -5.24 12.79 -2.60
N ASN A 81 -5.62 13.94 -3.14
CA ASN A 81 -4.76 15.10 -3.26
C ASN A 81 -4.45 15.76 -1.90
N ALA A 82 -3.61 16.80 -1.92
CA ALA A 82 -3.11 17.46 -0.72
C ALA A 82 -4.21 17.92 0.27
N PHE A 83 -5.39 18.24 -0.25
CA PHE A 83 -6.59 18.73 0.46
C PHE A 83 -7.61 17.64 0.85
N SER A 84 -7.33 16.38 0.53
CA SER A 84 -8.25 15.29 0.87
C SER A 84 -8.24 14.93 2.36
N SER A 85 -9.35 14.33 2.80
CA SER A 85 -9.49 13.68 4.10
C SER A 85 -8.38 12.64 4.31
N LYS A 86 -8.10 12.35 5.58
CA LYS A 86 -7.13 11.35 5.98
C LYS A 86 -7.84 10.21 6.68
N ARG A 87 -7.46 8.97 6.34
CA ARG A 87 -7.87 7.77 7.07
C ARG A 87 -6.69 7.20 7.83
N THR A 88 -6.93 6.83 9.08
CA THR A 88 -5.92 6.23 9.95
C THR A 88 -5.87 4.73 9.72
N TYR A 89 -4.66 4.20 9.52
CA TYR A 89 -4.37 2.79 9.36
C TYR A 89 -3.36 2.35 10.43
N LEU A 90 -3.45 1.09 10.84
CA LEU A 90 -2.35 0.43 11.52
C LEU A 90 -1.45 -0.21 10.47
N ARG A 91 -0.20 0.23 10.39
CA ARG A 91 0.79 -0.29 9.46
C ARG A 91 1.74 -1.22 10.19
N ALA A 92 1.74 -2.49 9.79
CA ALA A 92 2.78 -3.45 10.13
C ALA A 92 3.79 -3.52 8.96
N SER A 93 5.08 -3.37 9.26
CA SER A 93 6.14 -3.43 8.25
C SER A 93 7.17 -4.48 8.64
N TRP A 94 7.50 -5.35 7.70
CA TRP A 94 8.48 -6.41 7.87
C TRP A 94 9.26 -6.62 6.58
N LYS A 95 10.60 -6.57 6.64
CA LYS A 95 11.48 -6.59 5.46
C LYS A 95 11.03 -5.56 4.39
N GLU A 96 10.73 -6.01 3.18
CA GLU A 96 10.24 -5.22 2.05
C GLU A 96 8.71 -5.25 1.94
N TYR A 97 7.99 -5.62 3.00
CA TYR A 97 6.55 -5.78 3.00
C TYR A 97 5.89 -4.81 3.95
N GLN A 98 4.74 -4.30 3.53
CA GLN A 98 3.92 -3.40 4.30
C GLN A 98 2.49 -3.91 4.30
N TYR A 99 1.91 -4.06 5.48
CA TYR A 99 0.56 -4.53 5.68
C TYR A 99 -0.23 -3.45 6.41
N ASP A 100 -1.13 -2.80 5.68
CA ASP A 100 -1.90 -1.65 6.15
C ASP A 100 -3.32 -2.10 6.49
N ILE A 101 -3.68 -2.06 7.77
CA ILE A 101 -5.02 -2.42 8.27
C ILE A 101 -5.82 -1.16 8.53
N CYS A 102 -7.07 -1.16 8.06
CA CYS A 102 -8.10 -0.18 8.37
C CYS A 102 -9.20 -0.85 9.19
N ALA A 103 -9.65 -0.16 10.24
CA ALA A 103 -10.84 -0.48 10.99
C ALA A 103 -11.63 0.81 11.20
N ALA A 104 -12.90 0.84 10.83
CA ALA A 104 -13.73 2.03 10.92
C ALA A 104 -15.22 1.66 11.11
N PRO A 105 -15.96 2.37 11.99
CA PRO A 105 -17.41 2.33 11.96
C PRO A 105 -17.94 2.73 10.58
N PHE A 106 -18.87 1.97 10.03
CA PHE A 106 -19.47 2.22 8.73
C PHE A 106 -20.97 1.89 8.75
N ALA A 107 -21.80 2.92 8.60
CA ALA A 107 -23.25 2.82 8.78
C ALA A 107 -23.60 2.20 10.14
N LYS A 108 -24.32 1.06 10.16
CA LYS A 108 -24.66 0.32 11.39
C LYS A 108 -23.65 -0.75 11.77
N GLY A 109 -22.58 -0.91 10.99
CA GLY A 109 -21.58 -1.95 11.18
C GLY A 109 -20.18 -1.42 11.42
N PHE A 110 -19.24 -2.36 11.47
CA PHE A 110 -17.82 -2.08 11.60
C PHE A 110 -17.06 -2.68 10.42
N PHE A 111 -16.44 -1.80 9.63
CA PHE A 111 -15.69 -2.16 8.45
C PHE A 111 -14.22 -2.41 8.79
N ILE A 112 -13.71 -3.56 8.35
CA ILE A 112 -12.31 -3.94 8.51
C ILE A 112 -11.76 -4.28 7.13
N SER A 113 -10.59 -3.76 6.81
CA SER A 113 -9.88 -4.12 5.58
C SER A 113 -8.37 -4.08 5.79
N TRP A 114 -7.64 -4.78 4.93
CA TRP A 114 -6.20 -4.63 4.87
C TRP A 114 -5.65 -4.80 3.46
N TRP A 115 -4.45 -4.24 3.26
CA TRP A 115 -3.71 -4.32 2.01
C TRP A 115 -2.27 -4.74 2.27
N LEU A 116 -1.80 -5.77 1.57
CA LEU A 116 -0.38 -6.13 1.53
C LEU A 116 0.28 -5.45 0.33
N LEU A 117 1.33 -4.69 0.60
CA LEU A 117 2.07 -3.88 -0.38
C LEU A 117 3.53 -4.31 -0.41
N TYR A 118 4.10 -4.37 -1.61
CA TYR A 118 5.54 -4.50 -1.78
C TYR A 118 6.19 -3.12 -1.68
N LYS A 119 7.23 -3.03 -0.85
CA LYS A 119 8.10 -1.88 -0.78
C LYS A 119 9.19 -2.05 -1.84
N ASN A 120 9.07 -1.30 -2.93
CA ASN A 120 10.14 -1.22 -3.92
C ASN A 120 11.40 -0.65 -3.27
N SER A 121 12.55 -1.23 -3.61
CA SER A 121 13.83 -0.69 -3.18
C SER A 121 14.06 0.68 -3.84
N LEU A 122 14.85 1.55 -3.20
CA LEU A 122 15.19 2.85 -3.79
C LEU A 122 15.88 2.66 -5.15
N GLY A 123 16.76 1.66 -5.28
CA GLY A 123 17.41 1.30 -6.54
C GLY A 123 16.41 0.89 -7.62
N GLN A 124 15.42 0.05 -7.29
CA GLN A 124 14.37 -0.35 -8.23
C GLN A 124 13.56 0.85 -8.72
N LEU A 125 13.24 1.79 -7.82
CA LEU A 125 12.53 3.01 -8.16
C LEU A 125 13.35 3.89 -9.12
N LEU A 126 14.64 4.10 -8.83
CA LEU A 126 15.53 4.90 -9.67
C LEU A 126 15.71 4.28 -11.06
N VAL A 127 15.97 2.97 -11.13
CA VAL A 127 16.15 2.26 -12.41
C VAL A 127 14.86 2.27 -13.23
N SER A 128 13.69 2.08 -12.60
CA SER A 128 12.40 2.07 -13.30
C SER A 128 12.07 3.38 -14.03
N LYS A 129 12.72 4.47 -13.63
CA LYS A 129 12.47 5.83 -14.14
C LYS A 129 13.43 6.24 -15.26
N ILE A 130 14.40 5.39 -15.60
CA ILE A 130 15.27 5.63 -16.76
C ILE A 130 14.39 5.61 -18.03
N PRO A 131 14.39 6.67 -18.85
CA PRO A 131 13.58 6.71 -20.07
C PRO A 131 13.88 5.53 -21.00
N PHE A 132 12.85 5.04 -21.70
CA PHE A 132 12.89 3.96 -22.69
C PHE A 132 13.26 2.56 -22.16
N VAL A 133 14.32 2.42 -21.34
CA VAL A 133 14.87 1.13 -20.89
C VAL A 133 14.59 0.80 -19.42
N GLY A 134 14.18 1.78 -18.61
CA GLY A 134 14.09 1.65 -17.15
C GLY A 134 13.15 0.56 -16.68
N GLY A 135 11.96 0.44 -17.28
CA GLY A 135 11.00 -0.62 -16.94
C GLY A 135 11.52 -2.03 -17.28
N TRP A 136 12.33 -2.17 -18.33
CA TRP A 136 12.98 -3.45 -18.65
C TRP A 136 14.13 -3.74 -17.69
N LEU A 137 15.01 -2.77 -17.44
CA LEU A 137 16.13 -2.89 -16.50
C LEU A 137 15.65 -3.21 -15.08
N ALA A 138 14.61 -2.53 -14.60
CA ALA A 138 14.08 -2.76 -13.26
C ALA A 138 13.55 -4.19 -13.11
N ARG A 139 12.87 -4.74 -14.13
CA ARG A 139 12.40 -6.13 -14.12
C ARG A 139 13.53 -7.14 -14.14
N LYS A 140 14.61 -6.86 -14.88
CA LYS A 140 15.78 -7.74 -14.98
C LYS A 140 16.65 -7.71 -13.71
N LEU A 141 16.87 -6.54 -13.14
CA LEU A 141 17.72 -6.35 -11.95
C LEU A 141 16.99 -6.62 -10.63
N PHE A 142 15.67 -6.47 -10.60
CA PHE A 142 14.84 -6.69 -9.40
C PHE A 142 13.70 -7.67 -9.69
N PRO A 143 14.01 -8.94 -10.00
CA PRO A 143 12.99 -9.93 -10.30
C PRO A 143 12.14 -10.23 -9.06
N VAL A 144 10.83 -10.40 -9.28
CA VAL A 144 9.94 -11.04 -8.29
C VAL A 144 10.22 -12.53 -8.36
N THR A 145 10.89 -13.05 -7.33
CA THR A 145 11.23 -14.48 -7.21
C THR A 145 10.18 -15.21 -6.38
N TYR A 146 10.12 -16.54 -6.51
CA TYR A 146 9.28 -17.37 -5.64
C TYR A 146 9.56 -17.11 -4.16
N TYR A 147 10.83 -16.99 -3.78
CA TYR A 147 11.20 -16.61 -2.41
C TYR A 147 10.57 -15.29 -1.94
N LYS A 148 10.48 -14.26 -2.79
CA LYS A 148 9.81 -13.00 -2.45
C LYS A 148 8.30 -13.15 -2.31
N ILE A 149 7.69 -13.99 -3.15
CA ILE A 149 6.25 -14.28 -3.11
C ILE A 149 5.94 -15.06 -1.82
N ASP A 150 6.63 -16.16 -1.57
CA ASP A 150 6.44 -17.01 -0.39
C ASP A 150 6.66 -16.23 0.90
N THR A 151 7.68 -15.36 0.93
CA THR A 151 7.93 -14.49 2.09
C THR A 151 6.80 -13.48 2.31
N ALA A 152 6.18 -12.97 1.24
CA ALA A 152 5.01 -12.11 1.34
C ALA A 152 3.80 -12.88 1.88
N SER A 153 3.56 -14.08 1.37
CA SER A 153 2.47 -14.96 1.80
C SER A 153 2.63 -15.39 3.25
N MET A 154 3.85 -15.72 3.71
CA MET A 154 4.12 -16.01 5.12
C MET A 154 3.74 -14.86 6.04
N PHE A 155 4.16 -13.63 5.70
CA PHE A 155 3.85 -12.44 6.49
C PHE A 155 2.34 -12.13 6.46
N MET A 156 1.72 -12.24 5.29
CA MET A 156 0.29 -12.02 5.10
C MET A 156 -0.55 -13.01 5.91
N SER A 157 -0.31 -14.32 5.77
CA SER A 157 -1.09 -15.35 6.47
C SER A 157 -1.07 -15.12 7.97
N TYR A 158 0.07 -14.68 8.48
CA TYR A 158 0.25 -14.41 9.88
C TYR A 158 -0.45 -13.13 10.36
N ALA A 159 -0.25 -12.01 9.64
CA ALA A 159 -0.93 -10.76 9.96
C ALA A 159 -2.44 -10.90 9.82
N HIS A 160 -2.90 -11.69 8.85
CA HIS A 160 -4.30 -12.02 8.66
C HIS A 160 -4.86 -12.87 9.81
N ALA A 161 -4.12 -13.90 10.26
CA ALA A 161 -4.51 -14.69 11.43
C ALA A 161 -4.64 -13.83 12.69
N ALA A 162 -3.72 -12.87 12.89
CA ALA A 162 -3.81 -11.91 13.99
C ALA A 162 -5.06 -11.02 13.88
N VAL A 163 -5.39 -10.53 12.68
CA VAL A 163 -6.64 -9.78 12.44
C VAL A 163 -7.86 -10.63 12.78
N LEU A 164 -7.95 -11.87 12.26
CA LEU A 164 -9.08 -12.76 12.51
C LEU A 164 -9.23 -13.08 14.00
N LYS A 165 -8.13 -13.35 14.71
CA LYS A 165 -8.16 -13.63 16.14
C LYS A 165 -8.67 -12.42 16.96
N VAL A 166 -8.26 -11.20 16.61
CA VAL A 166 -8.79 -9.99 17.25
C VAL A 166 -10.28 -9.84 16.95
N VAL A 167 -10.70 -10.07 15.70
CA VAL A 167 -12.11 -10.04 15.31
C VAL A 167 -12.94 -11.09 16.06
N ASP A 168 -12.44 -12.30 16.20
CA ASP A 168 -13.12 -13.37 16.94
C ASP A 168 -13.22 -13.02 18.43
N ASN A 169 -12.16 -12.47 19.01
CA ASN A 169 -12.17 -12.04 20.41
C ASN A 169 -13.17 -10.91 20.69
N ILE A 170 -13.27 -9.92 19.81
CA ILE A 170 -14.21 -8.79 20.00
C ILE A 170 -15.66 -9.21 19.72
N THR A 171 -15.90 -10.02 18.68
CA THR A 171 -17.26 -10.49 18.34
C THR A 171 -17.81 -11.44 19.41
N ASN A 172 -16.99 -12.39 19.89
CA ASN A 172 -17.38 -13.30 20.97
C ASN A 172 -17.68 -12.55 22.28
N LYS A 173 -16.88 -11.53 22.63
CA LYS A 173 -17.11 -10.73 23.85
C LYS A 173 -18.40 -9.91 23.78
N GLN A 174 -18.81 -9.46 22.61
CA GLN A 174 -20.03 -8.66 22.42
C GLN A 174 -21.26 -9.49 22.05
N GLY A 175 -21.11 -10.81 21.86
CA GLY A 175 -22.21 -11.70 21.47
C GLY A 175 -22.69 -11.47 20.03
N ILE A 176 -21.82 -10.97 19.15
CA ILE A 176 -22.11 -10.71 17.74
C ILE A 176 -21.76 -11.94 16.91
N ARG A 177 -22.41 -12.10 15.74
CA ARG A 177 -22.11 -13.19 14.81
C ARG A 177 -20.61 -13.27 14.51
N SER A 178 -20.07 -14.48 14.48
CA SER A 178 -18.72 -14.73 13.97
C SER A 178 -18.69 -14.61 12.44
N LEU A 179 -17.49 -14.37 11.90
CA LEU A 179 -17.28 -14.38 10.46
C LEU A 179 -17.42 -15.80 9.90
N SER A 180 -18.14 -15.93 8.78
CA SER A 180 -18.24 -17.16 8.00
C SER A 180 -16.91 -17.52 7.31
N GLU A 181 -16.75 -18.77 6.91
CA GLU A 181 -15.55 -19.26 6.22
C GLU A 181 -15.26 -18.53 4.91
N THR A 182 -16.28 -18.01 4.24
CA THR A 182 -16.12 -17.22 3.01
C THR A 182 -15.65 -15.81 3.33
N GLU A 183 -16.24 -15.16 4.34
CA GLU A 183 -15.83 -13.83 4.80
C GLU A 183 -14.40 -13.82 5.36
N ARG A 184 -13.90 -14.94 5.87
CA ARG A 184 -12.52 -15.05 6.36
C ARG A 184 -11.48 -15.09 5.23
N LYS A 185 -11.84 -15.48 4.01
CA LYS A 185 -10.85 -15.74 2.95
C LYS A 185 -10.33 -14.45 2.29
N PRO A 186 -9.01 -14.24 2.22
CA PRO A 186 -8.43 -13.09 1.52
C PRO A 186 -8.57 -13.21 0.00
N ILE A 187 -8.56 -12.05 -0.67
CA ILE A 187 -8.53 -11.96 -2.12
C ILE A 187 -7.07 -11.92 -2.55
N LEU A 188 -6.63 -13.01 -3.20
CA LEU A 188 -5.30 -13.11 -3.79
C LEU A 188 -5.36 -12.53 -5.20
N ASN A 189 -4.56 -11.49 -5.47
CA ASN A 189 -4.35 -11.11 -6.86
C ASN A 189 -3.48 -12.16 -7.55
N ASP A 190 -3.61 -12.23 -8.87
CA ASP A 190 -2.64 -12.92 -9.70
C ASP A 190 -1.28 -12.23 -9.56
N VAL A 191 -0.42 -12.83 -8.75
CA VAL A 191 0.95 -12.37 -8.48
C VAL A 191 1.85 -12.49 -9.71
N PHE A 192 1.41 -13.24 -10.72
CA PHE A 192 2.15 -13.52 -11.95
C PHE A 192 1.66 -12.66 -13.12
N ARG A 193 0.50 -12.01 -13.02
CA ARG A 193 0.01 -11.04 -14.01
C ARG A 193 0.96 -9.83 -14.03
N ARG A 194 1.67 -9.69 -15.14
CA ARG A 194 2.58 -8.58 -15.45
C ARG A 194 2.09 -7.81 -16.66
#